data_AF-A0A5D6Y4W3-F1
#
_entry.id   AF-A0A5D6Y4W3-F1
#
_cell.length_a   1.000
_cell.length_b   1.000
_cell.length_c   1.000
_cell.angle_alpha   90.00
_cell.angle_beta   90.00
_cell.angle_gamma   90.00
#
_symmetry.space_group_name_H-M   'P 1'
#
loop_
_entity.id
_entity.type
_entity.pdbx_description
1 polymer ?
#
loop_
_entity_poly.entity_id
_entity_poly.type
_entity_poly.pdbx_seq_one_letter_code
_entity_poly.pdbx_strand_id
1 'polypeptide(L)'
;MLPSSLVPSLSNLPCNTQPASRSTTLSADYSMHTMFVSQTPNAQAAHQYYTVAHGIQARKSDPRCGYPSKRCDNPRAVKRTSDLHRFCEFHRHQANENQRKRERRRLEQQAQEMLTMEAYMQQLNEQYDLLIQEEEHLHSGDPQPTELLSNLDLDEEDLRVLAAVLSVDDSEDAE
;
A
#
# COMPACT_ATOMS: atom_id res chain seq x y z
N MET A 1 -32.66 -51.59 20.74
CA MET A 1 -32.72 -50.66 21.88
C MET A 1 -31.64 -49.61 21.67
N LEU A 2 -32.05 -48.39 21.31
CA LEU A 2 -31.19 -47.22 21.12
C LEU A 2 -31.42 -46.29 22.31
N PRO A 3 -30.39 -45.66 22.91
CA PRO A 3 -30.62 -44.55 23.81
C PRO A 3 -30.72 -43.24 23.02
N SER A 4 -31.84 -42.56 23.25
CA SER A 4 -32.17 -41.19 22.86
C SER A 4 -31.41 -40.17 23.71
N SER A 5 -30.85 -39.13 23.07
CA SER A 5 -30.55 -37.84 23.69
C SER A 5 -30.54 -36.76 22.59
N LEU A 6 -31.66 -36.03 22.44
CA LEU A 6 -31.89 -34.69 22.99
C LEU A 6 -31.01 -33.60 22.35
N VAL A 7 -31.53 -33.07 21.24
CA VAL A 7 -31.15 -31.78 20.64
C VAL A 7 -31.76 -30.63 21.44
N PRO A 8 -31.00 -29.60 21.85
CA PRO A 8 -31.56 -28.36 22.35
C PRO A 8 -31.88 -27.42 21.17
N SER A 9 -33.16 -27.08 21.05
CA SER A 9 -33.69 -25.94 20.31
C SER A 9 -33.22 -24.64 20.94
N LEU A 10 -32.57 -23.75 20.18
CA LEU A 10 -32.34 -22.36 20.59
C LEU A 10 -33.20 -21.43 19.73
N SER A 11 -34.38 -21.18 20.27
CA SER A 11 -35.30 -20.14 19.84
C SER A 11 -34.91 -18.83 20.53
N ASN A 12 -34.83 -17.75 19.75
CA ASN A 12 -34.98 -16.33 20.15
C ASN A 12 -34.03 -15.75 21.21
N LEU A 13 -33.07 -14.94 20.74
CA LEU A 13 -32.51 -13.81 21.48
C LEU A 13 -32.57 -12.55 20.60
N PRO A 14 -33.19 -11.44 21.06
CA PRO A 14 -33.14 -10.17 20.35
C PRO A 14 -31.76 -9.52 20.53
N CYS A 15 -31.12 -9.19 19.40
CA CYS A 15 -29.91 -8.39 19.37
C CYS A 15 -30.23 -6.96 19.81
N ASN A 16 -30.03 -6.67 21.09
CA ASN A 16 -30.03 -5.31 21.64
C ASN A 16 -28.59 -4.81 21.69
N THR A 17 -28.08 -4.29 20.58
CA THR A 17 -26.87 -3.48 20.56
C THR A 17 -27.29 -2.02 20.52
N GLN A 18 -27.37 -1.38 21.70
CA GLN A 18 -27.33 0.07 21.78
C GLN A 18 -25.93 0.53 21.33
N PRO A 19 -25.81 1.45 20.37
CA PRO A 19 -24.52 2.06 20.09
C PRO A 19 -24.17 3.05 21.20
N ALA A 20 -23.04 2.80 21.87
CA ALA A 20 -22.42 3.73 22.79
C ALA A 20 -22.19 5.09 22.11
N SER A 21 -22.68 6.15 22.75
CA SER A 21 -22.47 7.54 22.37
C SER A 21 -20.99 7.91 22.47
N ARG A 22 -20.24 7.72 21.38
CA ARG A 22 -18.90 8.31 21.22
C ARG A 22 -19.07 9.74 20.72
N SER A 23 -18.92 10.70 21.62
CA SER A 23 -18.70 12.12 21.32
C SER A 23 -17.47 12.25 20.43
N THR A 24 -17.68 12.36 19.13
CA THR A 24 -16.62 12.60 18.16
C THR A 24 -16.75 14.06 17.75
N THR A 25 -15.71 14.82 18.07
CA THR A 25 -15.51 16.21 17.64
C THR A 25 -15.76 16.33 16.13
N LEU A 26 -16.74 17.14 15.76
CA LEU A 26 -17.17 17.41 14.39
C LEU A 26 -16.03 18.10 13.61
N SER A 27 -15.34 17.35 12.76
CA SER A 27 -14.60 17.91 11.61
C SER A 27 -15.53 17.98 10.40
N ALA A 28 -15.35 19.02 9.59
CA ALA A 28 -16.24 19.49 8.53
C ALA A 28 -16.46 18.54 7.34
N ASP A 29 -16.08 17.26 7.44
CA ASP A 29 -16.12 16.30 6.33
C ASP A 29 -17.46 15.55 6.21
N TYR A 30 -18.34 15.66 7.22
CA TYR A 30 -19.66 15.00 7.24
C TYR A 30 -20.74 15.70 6.40
N SER A 31 -20.47 16.91 5.88
CA SER A 31 -21.46 17.75 5.20
C SER A 31 -21.78 17.29 3.77
N MET A 32 -20.84 16.64 3.07
CA MET A 32 -21.05 16.23 1.67
C MET A 32 -21.76 14.89 1.51
N HIS A 33 -21.64 13.98 2.49
CA HIS A 33 -22.27 12.65 2.42
C HIS A 33 -23.79 12.69 2.66
N THR A 34 -24.27 13.67 3.45
CA THR A 34 -25.68 13.81 3.83
C THR A 34 -26.54 14.48 2.74
N MET A 35 -25.95 15.28 1.85
CA MET A 35 -26.64 15.93 0.71
C MET A 35 -26.95 14.97 -0.47
N PHE A 36 -26.31 13.79 -0.50
CA PHE A 36 -26.50 12.81 -1.57
C PHE A 36 -27.61 11.77 -1.26
N VAL A 37 -27.93 11.58 0.01
CA VAL A 37 -28.91 10.57 0.47
C VAL A 37 -30.36 11.06 0.33
N SER A 38 -30.58 12.37 0.19
CA SER A 38 -31.91 12.99 0.09
C SER A 38 -32.40 13.28 -1.33
N GLN A 39 -31.60 13.01 -2.36
CA GLN A 39 -32.03 13.19 -3.75
C GLN A 39 -32.89 12.01 -4.18
N THR A 40 -34.19 12.23 -4.36
CA THR A 40 -35.04 11.23 -5.00
C THR A 40 -34.60 11.07 -6.46
N PRO A 41 -34.33 9.84 -6.93
CA PRO A 41 -33.95 9.65 -8.32
C PRO A 41 -35.08 10.17 -9.21
N ASN A 42 -34.73 11.00 -10.20
CA ASN A 42 -35.72 11.46 -11.16
C ASN A 42 -36.34 10.24 -11.91
N ALA A 43 -37.51 10.43 -12.51
CA ALA A 43 -38.22 9.34 -13.18
C ALA A 43 -37.34 8.61 -14.23
N GLN A 44 -36.48 9.35 -14.94
CA GLN A 44 -35.56 8.78 -15.92
C GLN A 44 -34.51 7.86 -15.27
N ALA A 45 -33.91 8.27 -14.14
CA ALA A 45 -32.96 7.47 -13.38
C ALA A 45 -33.64 6.21 -12.79
N ALA A 46 -34.88 6.34 -12.32
CA ALA A 46 -35.67 5.20 -11.88
C ALA A 46 -35.94 4.19 -13.02
N HIS A 47 -36.31 4.66 -14.21
CA HIS A 47 -36.47 3.82 -15.39
C HIS A 47 -35.16 3.14 -15.80
N GLN A 48 -34.04 3.87 -15.81
CA GLN A 48 -32.72 3.29 -16.10
C GLN A 48 -32.37 2.18 -15.11
N TYR A 49 -32.55 2.42 -13.81
CA TYR A 49 -32.34 1.41 -12.78
C TYR A 49 -33.19 0.16 -13.04
N TYR A 50 -34.49 0.34 -13.33
CA TYR A 50 -35.41 -0.76 -13.62
C TYR A 50 -34.97 -1.58 -14.84
N THR A 51 -34.57 -0.93 -15.93
CA THR A 51 -34.09 -1.63 -17.15
C THR A 51 -32.83 -2.45 -16.88
N VAL A 52 -31.89 -1.90 -16.11
CA VAL A 52 -30.65 -2.60 -15.74
C VAL A 52 -30.96 -3.77 -14.82
N ALA A 53 -31.80 -3.57 -13.80
CA ALA A 53 -32.20 -4.60 -12.85
C ALA A 53 -32.92 -5.77 -13.53
N HIS A 54 -33.91 -5.48 -14.39
CA HIS A 54 -34.61 -6.49 -15.19
C HIS A 54 -33.67 -7.20 -16.15
N GLY A 55 -32.76 -6.45 -16.78
CA GLY A 55 -31.70 -7.00 -17.60
C GLY A 55 -30.89 -8.03 -16.82
N ILE A 56 -30.38 -7.68 -15.62
CA ILE A 56 -29.60 -8.57 -14.76
C ILE A 56 -30.40 -9.83 -14.37
N GLN A 57 -31.67 -9.67 -13.99
CA GLN A 57 -32.54 -10.80 -13.63
C GLN A 57 -32.74 -11.77 -14.80
N ALA A 58 -33.01 -11.26 -16.00
CA ALA A 58 -33.17 -12.09 -17.20
C ALA A 58 -31.91 -12.92 -17.54
N ARG A 59 -30.71 -12.35 -17.32
CA ARG A 59 -29.44 -13.10 -17.51
C ARG A 59 -29.09 -14.02 -16.34
N LYS A 60 -29.76 -13.89 -15.18
CA LYS A 60 -29.63 -14.84 -14.06
C LYS A 60 -30.46 -16.10 -14.29
N SER A 61 -31.64 -15.96 -14.91
CA SER A 61 -32.53 -17.10 -15.20
C SER A 61 -32.15 -17.86 -16.48
N ASP A 62 -31.35 -17.29 -17.39
CA ASP A 62 -30.85 -18.03 -18.55
C ASP A 62 -29.96 -19.21 -18.10
N PRO A 63 -30.32 -20.47 -18.42
CA PRO A 63 -29.56 -21.63 -18.00
C PRO A 63 -28.20 -21.76 -18.72
N ARG A 64 -27.95 -21.02 -19.81
CA ARG A 64 -26.73 -21.17 -20.61
C ARG A 64 -25.55 -20.36 -20.09
N CYS A 65 -24.35 -20.91 -20.23
CA CYS A 65 -23.10 -20.27 -19.86
C CYS A 65 -22.91 -18.89 -20.52
N GLY A 66 -22.66 -17.85 -19.72
CA GLY A 66 -22.44 -16.48 -20.18
C GLY A 66 -21.00 -16.17 -20.64
N TYR A 67 -20.33 -17.10 -21.33
CA TYR A 67 -18.97 -16.91 -21.84
C TYR A 67 -18.97 -15.94 -23.04
N PRO A 68 -18.13 -14.88 -23.06
CA PRO A 68 -18.31 -13.76 -23.99
C PRO A 68 -17.75 -13.99 -25.41
N SER A 69 -16.73 -14.83 -25.57
CA SER A 69 -16.04 -14.97 -26.87
C SER A 69 -16.77 -15.93 -27.82
N LYS A 70 -17.07 -17.14 -27.35
CA LYS A 70 -17.83 -18.16 -28.10
C LYS A 70 -19.12 -18.49 -27.38
N ARG A 71 -20.23 -18.60 -28.12
CA ARG A 71 -21.50 -19.12 -27.60
C ARG A 71 -21.25 -20.51 -27.01
N CYS A 72 -21.56 -20.69 -25.73
CA CYS A 72 -21.37 -21.93 -25.00
C CYS A 72 -22.75 -22.48 -24.65
N ASP A 73 -23.06 -23.66 -25.17
CA ASP A 73 -24.37 -24.30 -24.97
C ASP A 73 -24.44 -25.09 -23.66
N ASN A 74 -23.31 -25.21 -22.94
CA ASN A 74 -23.27 -25.89 -21.65
C ASN A 74 -24.11 -25.14 -20.59
N PRO A 75 -24.82 -25.87 -19.72
CA PRO A 75 -25.58 -25.27 -18.65
C PRO A 75 -24.67 -24.59 -17.63
N ARG A 76 -25.18 -23.56 -16.96
CA ARG A 76 -24.54 -22.90 -15.83
C ARG A 76 -24.37 -23.87 -14.68
N ALA A 77 -23.22 -23.80 -14.02
CA ALA A 77 -22.99 -24.60 -12.83
C ALA A 77 -23.91 -24.15 -11.69
N VAL A 78 -24.37 -25.09 -10.87
CA VAL A 78 -25.19 -24.80 -9.69
C VAL A 78 -24.29 -24.60 -8.47
N LYS A 79 -24.49 -23.51 -7.73
CA LYS A 79 -23.83 -23.28 -6.44
C LYS A 79 -24.50 -24.16 -5.38
N ARG A 80 -23.80 -24.45 -4.27
CA ARG A 80 -24.38 -25.19 -3.12
C ARG A 80 -25.68 -24.57 -2.58
N THR A 81 -25.86 -23.26 -2.73
CA THR A 81 -27.05 -22.51 -2.33
C THR A 81 -28.18 -22.56 -3.37
N SER A 82 -28.12 -23.44 -4.36
CA SER A 82 -29.03 -23.57 -5.51
C SER A 82 -29.01 -22.44 -6.55
N ASP A 83 -28.24 -21.37 -6.33
CA ASP A 83 -28.06 -20.30 -7.33
C ASP A 83 -27.20 -20.74 -8.52
N LEU A 84 -27.53 -20.26 -9.73
CA LEU A 84 -26.71 -20.48 -10.93
C LEU A 84 -25.47 -19.58 -10.94
N HIS A 85 -24.31 -20.18 -11.19
CA HIS A 85 -23.10 -19.45 -11.55
C HIS A 85 -23.26 -18.77 -12.92
N ARG A 86 -22.42 -17.77 -13.22
CA ARG A 86 -22.42 -17.13 -14.55
C ARG A 86 -21.94 -18.06 -15.67
N PHE A 87 -21.07 -19.01 -15.34
CA PHE A 87 -20.41 -19.91 -16.29
C PHE A 87 -20.78 -21.37 -16.03
N CYS A 88 -20.59 -22.22 -17.05
CA CYS A 88 -20.60 -23.67 -16.88
C CYS A 88 -19.39 -24.14 -16.06
N GLU A 89 -19.38 -25.40 -15.65
CA GLU A 89 -18.28 -25.97 -14.86
C GLU A 89 -16.94 -25.86 -15.56
N PHE A 90 -16.87 -26.18 -16.85
CA PHE A 90 -15.66 -26.09 -17.66
C PHE A 90 -15.04 -24.68 -17.63
N HIS A 91 -15.82 -23.65 -17.96
CA HIS A 91 -15.33 -22.27 -17.95
C HIS A 91 -15.08 -21.75 -16.53
N ARG A 92 -15.78 -22.25 -15.50
CA ARG A 92 -15.48 -21.94 -14.11
C ARG A 92 -14.10 -22.45 -13.71
N HIS A 93 -13.76 -23.68 -14.09
CA HIS A 93 -12.44 -24.24 -13.86
C HIS A 93 -11.35 -23.45 -14.58
N GLN A 94 -11.54 -23.19 -15.88
CA GLN A 94 -10.58 -22.42 -16.66
C GLN A 94 -10.38 -20.98 -16.13
N ALA A 95 -11.45 -20.33 -15.66
CA ALA A 95 -11.35 -19.01 -15.02
C ALA A 95 -10.51 -19.07 -13.73
N ASN A 96 -10.69 -20.09 -12.91
CA ASN A 96 -9.92 -20.29 -11.68
C ASN A 96 -8.44 -20.57 -11.98
N GLU A 97 -8.14 -21.39 -12.99
CA GLU A 97 -6.77 -21.66 -13.42
C GLU A 97 -6.09 -20.39 -13.95
N ASN A 98 -6.81 -19.60 -14.74
CA ASN A 98 -6.33 -18.32 -15.25
C ASN A 98 -6.10 -17.32 -14.11
N GLN A 99 -6.97 -17.29 -13.10
CA GLN A 99 -6.79 -16.48 -11.91
C GLN A 99 -5.52 -16.89 -11.17
N ARG A 100 -5.34 -18.18 -10.86
CA ARG A 100 -4.14 -18.69 -10.19
C ARG A 100 -2.86 -18.40 -10.97
N LYS A 101 -2.90 -18.55 -12.30
CA LYS A 101 -1.77 -18.23 -13.18
C LYS A 101 -1.42 -16.74 -13.16
N ARG A 102 -2.44 -15.87 -13.18
CA ARG A 102 -2.26 -14.41 -13.09
C ARG A 102 -1.68 -14.01 -11.72
N GLU A 103 -2.21 -14.55 -10.64
CA GLU A 103 -1.72 -14.29 -9.29
C GLU A 103 -0.27 -14.75 -9.13
N ARG A 104 0.06 -15.96 -9.59
CA ARG A 104 1.44 -16.43 -9.58
C ARG A 104 2.39 -15.49 -10.32
N ARG A 105 2.01 -15.03 -11.53
CA ARG A 105 2.82 -14.06 -12.28
C ARG A 105 3.02 -12.73 -11.54
N ARG A 106 1.99 -12.26 -10.82
CA ARG A 106 2.13 -11.04 -10.01
C ARG A 106 3.11 -11.24 -8.86
N LEU A 107 3.04 -12.39 -8.17
CA LEU A 107 3.97 -12.72 -7.10
C LEU A 107 5.41 -12.87 -7.63
N GLU A 108 5.59 -13.53 -8.76
CA GLU A 108 6.90 -13.65 -9.44
C GLU A 108 7.46 -12.27 -9.82
N GLN A 109 6.62 -11.38 -10.39
CA GLN A 109 7.02 -10.01 -10.72
C GLN A 109 7.40 -9.21 -9.48
N GLN A 110 6.60 -9.26 -8.41
CA GLN A 110 6.91 -8.59 -7.15
C GLN A 110 8.20 -9.12 -6.53
N ALA A 111 8.42 -10.43 -6.54
CA ALA A 111 9.66 -11.02 -6.06
C ALA A 111 10.87 -10.56 -6.90
N GLN A 112 10.70 -10.50 -8.22
CA GLN A 112 11.75 -10.00 -9.11
C GLN A 112 12.06 -8.52 -8.86
N GLU A 113 11.04 -7.67 -8.69
CA GLU A 113 11.21 -6.26 -8.33
C GLU A 113 11.90 -6.09 -6.96
N MET A 114 11.57 -6.91 -5.97
CA MET A 114 12.28 -6.89 -4.68
C MET A 114 13.75 -7.27 -4.84
N LEU A 115 14.05 -8.32 -5.62
CA LEU A 115 15.44 -8.73 -5.88
C LEU A 115 16.23 -7.66 -6.63
N THR A 116 15.61 -6.95 -7.59
CA THR A 116 16.31 -5.85 -8.28
C THR A 116 16.58 -4.68 -7.36
N MET A 117 15.63 -4.32 -6.48
CA MET A 117 15.83 -3.27 -5.47
C MET A 117 16.86 -3.68 -4.43
N GLU A 118 16.88 -4.94 -4.00
CA GLU A 118 17.86 -5.46 -3.06
C GLU A 118 19.27 -5.39 -3.63
N ALA A 119 19.48 -5.83 -4.88
CA ALA A 119 20.77 -5.73 -5.55
C ALA A 119 21.24 -4.28 -5.72
N TYR A 120 20.32 -3.37 -6.06
CA TYR A 120 20.64 -1.93 -6.15
C TYR A 120 21.06 -1.35 -4.81
N MET A 121 20.38 -1.71 -3.72
CA MET A 121 20.72 -1.28 -2.38
C MET A 121 22.08 -1.83 -1.92
N GLN A 122 22.38 -3.10 -2.24
CA GLN A 122 23.69 -3.71 -1.96
C GLN A 122 24.81 -2.95 -2.68
N GLN A 123 24.64 -2.64 -3.96
CA GLN A 123 25.61 -1.86 -4.73
C GLN A 123 25.89 -0.48 -4.12
N LEU A 124 24.86 0.21 -3.61
CA LEU A 124 25.03 1.49 -2.93
C LEU A 124 25.79 1.36 -1.61
N ASN A 125 25.51 0.32 -0.83
CA ASN A 125 26.22 0.06 0.42
C ASN A 125 27.71 -0.19 0.17
N GLU A 126 28.04 -1.00 -0.83
CA GLU A 126 29.44 -1.24 -1.23
C GLU A 126 30.14 0.06 -1.64
N GLN A 127 29.46 0.93 -2.39
CA GLN A 127 30.00 2.24 -2.75
C GLN A 127 30.25 3.11 -1.51
N TYR A 128 29.36 3.07 -0.51
CA TYR A 128 29.51 3.83 0.73
C TYR A 128 30.65 3.30 1.60
N ASP A 129 30.81 1.98 1.72
CA ASP A 129 31.90 1.37 2.48
C ASP A 129 33.28 1.74 1.89
N LEU A 130 33.40 1.82 0.56
CA LEU A 130 34.62 2.28 -0.10
C LEU A 130 34.95 3.75 0.23
N LEU A 131 33.94 4.62 0.26
CA LEU A 131 34.13 6.02 0.65
C LEU A 131 34.63 6.14 2.09
N ILE A 132 34.06 5.37 3.02
CA ILE A 132 34.52 5.36 4.42
C ILE A 132 35.98 4.88 4.51
N GLN A 133 36.32 3.81 3.79
CA GLN A 133 37.70 3.29 3.78
C GLN A 133 38.70 4.30 3.22
N GLU A 134 38.34 5.06 2.18
CA GLU A 134 39.17 6.16 1.65
C GLU A 134 39.36 7.27 2.69
N GLU A 135 38.31 7.66 3.44
CA GLU A 135 38.41 8.64 4.52
C GLU A 135 39.32 8.16 5.67
N GLU A 136 39.22 6.89 6.06
CA GLU A 136 40.05 6.28 7.10
C GLU A 136 41.52 6.09 6.66
N HIS A 137 41.77 5.83 5.37
CA HIS A 137 43.13 5.75 4.82
C HIS A 137 43.81 7.13 4.80
N LEU A 138 43.04 8.22 4.66
CA LEU A 138 43.52 9.58 4.86
C LEU A 138 43.85 9.91 6.33
N HIS A 139 43.27 9.19 7.31
CA HIS A 139 43.40 9.48 8.75
C HIS A 139 44.36 8.54 9.51
N SER A 140 44.98 7.55 8.86
CA SER A 140 45.90 6.58 9.49
C SER A 140 47.37 6.72 9.07
N GLY A 141 47.68 7.62 8.14
CA GLY A 141 49.00 8.24 8.04
C GLY A 141 49.05 9.48 8.92
N ASP A 142 50.13 9.67 9.66
CA ASP A 142 50.57 10.88 10.38
C ASP A 142 49.82 12.15 9.94
N PRO A 143 49.25 13.01 10.82
CA PRO A 143 48.54 14.22 10.40
C PRO A 143 49.52 15.15 9.69
N GLN A 144 49.67 14.97 8.39
CA GLN A 144 50.37 15.90 7.53
C GLN A 144 49.49 17.15 7.56
N PRO A 145 50.00 18.31 8.01
CA PRO A 145 49.30 19.56 7.82
C PRO A 145 49.00 19.61 6.34
N THR A 146 47.72 19.66 6.00
CA THR A 146 47.20 19.65 4.63
C THR A 146 48.18 20.35 3.70
N GLU A 147 48.57 19.71 2.59
CA GLU A 147 49.40 20.31 1.53
C GLU A 147 48.96 21.74 1.13
N LEU A 148 47.72 22.14 1.44
CA LEU A 148 47.23 23.51 1.30
C LEU A 148 47.81 24.52 2.31
N LEU A 149 48.17 24.11 3.53
CA LEU A 149 48.74 24.96 4.58
C LEU A 149 50.27 25.06 4.50
N SER A 150 50.94 24.00 4.05
CA SER A 150 52.40 23.99 3.83
C SER A 150 52.85 24.73 2.57
N ASN A 151 51.92 25.02 1.65
CA ASN A 151 52.14 25.86 0.47
C ASN A 151 51.80 27.35 0.68
N LEU A 152 51.38 27.73 1.89
CA LEU A 152 51.30 29.13 2.27
C LEU A 152 52.67 29.52 2.82
N ASP A 153 53.54 30.03 1.95
CA ASP A 153 54.80 30.67 2.33
C ASP A 153 54.49 31.98 3.09
N LEU A 154 53.90 31.88 4.28
CA LEU A 154 53.65 33.01 5.17
C LEU A 154 55.01 33.44 5.71
N ASP A 155 55.39 34.69 5.41
CA ASP A 155 56.63 35.23 5.93
C ASP A 155 56.47 35.68 7.39
N GLU A 156 57.56 36.12 8.00
CA GLU A 156 57.53 36.55 9.41
C GLU A 156 56.66 37.80 9.63
N GLU A 157 56.37 38.56 8.58
CA GLU A 157 55.47 39.70 8.65
C GLU A 157 54.01 39.24 8.69
N ASP A 158 53.64 38.28 7.85
CA ASP A 158 52.31 37.67 7.86
C ASP A 158 51.97 37.04 9.21
N LEU A 159 52.94 36.37 9.83
CA LEU A 159 52.79 35.80 11.18
C LEU A 159 52.59 36.87 12.26
N ARG A 160 53.29 38.01 12.15
CA ARG A 160 53.12 39.14 13.08
C ARG A 160 51.75 39.78 12.94
N VAL A 161 51.26 39.95 11.72
CA VAL A 161 49.92 40.50 11.45
C VAL A 161 48.84 39.58 12.02
N LEU A 162 48.96 38.26 11.80
CA LEU A 162 48.03 37.28 12.36
C LEU A 162 48.04 37.29 13.89
N ALA A 163 49.24 37.32 14.50
CA ALA A 163 49.37 37.43 15.95
C ALA A 163 48.72 38.71 16.49
N ALA A 164 48.91 39.85 15.80
CA ALA A 164 48.30 41.12 16.19
C ALA A 164 46.77 41.08 16.10
N VAL A 165 46.20 40.54 15.01
CA VAL A 165 44.75 40.40 14.81
C VAL A 165 44.13 39.44 15.82
N LEU A 166 44.81 38.34 16.15
CA LEU A 166 44.33 37.36 17.14
C LEU A 166 44.60 37.77 18.59
N SER A 167 45.48 38.75 18.82
CA SER A 167 45.74 39.34 20.15
C SER A 167 44.75 40.45 20.53
N VAL A 168 43.77 40.74 19.67
CA VAL A 168 42.71 41.69 20.02
C VAL A 168 41.69 40.99 20.93
N ASP A 169 41.75 41.41 22.20
CA ASP A 169 40.82 41.22 23.32
C ASP A 169 41.05 40.03 24.27
N ASP A 170 41.84 40.31 25.32
CA ASP A 170 41.60 39.76 26.67
C ASP A 170 42.22 40.69 27.75
N SER A 171 41.71 41.92 27.86
CA SER A 171 41.92 42.88 28.98
C SER A 171 41.25 44.21 28.57
N GLU A 172 40.31 44.88 29.24
CA GLU A 172 39.98 45.00 30.66
C GLU A 172 38.55 45.56 30.77
N ASP A 173 37.65 44.88 31.50
CA ASP A 173 36.45 45.50 32.11
C ASP A 173 36.26 44.85 33.49
N ALA A 174 36.95 45.40 34.49
CA ALA A 174 36.67 45.13 35.89
C ALA A 174 37.09 46.34 36.75
N GLU A 175 36.28 47.40 36.74
CA GLU A 175 35.94 48.20 37.94
C GLU A 175 34.70 49.07 37.73
#